data_AF-A0A1I2XDV5-F1
#
_entry.id   AF-A0A1I2XDV5-F1
#
_cell.length_a   1.000
_cell.length_b   1.000
_cell.length_c   1.000
_cell.angle_alpha   90.00
_cell.angle_beta   90.00
_cell.angle_gamma   90.00
#
_symmetry.space_group_name_H-M   'P 1'
#
loop_
_entity.id
_entity.type
_entity.pdbx_description
1 polymer ?
#
loop_
_entity_poly.entity_id
_entity_poly.type
_entity_poly.pdbx_seq_one_letter_code
_entity_poly.pdbx_strand_id
1 'polypeptide(L)'
;MTLLSDSLLPATTALGIPLLLLGAPETGRPVLVVAPPGTAPARLLDIVGRADGRVVRGAGSGWMTVAVSEHADFPRRLREAGAWFVVNASNVAGCPATRP
;
A
#
# COMPACT_ATOMS: atom_id res chain seq x y z
N MET A 1 -8.71 53.65 -18.73
CA MET A 1 -7.71 52.68 -19.21
C MET A 1 -7.21 51.88 -18.02
N THR A 2 -7.24 50.56 -18.15
CA THR A 2 -6.58 49.53 -17.30
C THR A 2 -6.91 49.50 -15.80
N LEU A 3 -7.96 48.76 -15.40
CA LEU A 3 -8.11 48.23 -14.02
C LEU A 3 -9.15 47.07 -13.97
N LEU A 4 -9.08 46.15 -14.94
CA LEU A 4 -9.96 44.98 -15.01
C LEU A 4 -9.19 43.78 -15.57
N SER A 5 -8.11 43.40 -14.90
CA SER A 5 -7.33 42.19 -15.28
C SER A 5 -6.75 41.41 -14.10
N ASP A 6 -7.19 41.68 -12.86
CA ASP A 6 -6.60 41.05 -11.66
C ASP A 6 -7.59 40.14 -10.92
N SER A 7 -8.36 39.29 -11.61
CA SER A 7 -9.36 38.44 -10.92
C SER A 7 -9.59 37.05 -11.49
N LEU A 8 -8.68 36.49 -12.31
CA LEU A 8 -8.93 35.18 -12.92
C LEU A 8 -7.98 34.03 -12.56
N LEU A 9 -7.10 34.17 -11.56
CA LEU A 9 -6.37 33.02 -11.01
C LEU A 9 -6.26 33.14 -9.48
N PRO A 10 -7.21 32.58 -8.71
CA PRO A 10 -6.80 31.41 -7.92
C PRO A 10 -7.96 30.44 -7.62
N ALA A 11 -8.94 30.26 -8.51
CA ALA A 11 -10.06 29.36 -8.23
C ALA A 11 -9.81 27.90 -8.65
N THR A 12 -8.92 27.64 -9.61
CA THR A 12 -8.71 26.31 -10.18
C THR A 12 -7.70 25.43 -9.44
N THR A 13 -6.90 25.97 -8.51
CA THR A 13 -5.92 25.21 -7.71
C THR A 13 -6.46 24.63 -6.41
N ALA A 14 -7.70 24.93 -6.02
CA ALA A 14 -8.24 24.50 -4.72
C ALA A 14 -8.66 23.01 -4.67
N LEU A 15 -8.91 22.38 -5.82
CA LEU A 15 -9.38 20.98 -5.88
C LEU A 15 -8.26 19.93 -5.88
N GLY A 16 -7.01 20.31 -6.17
CA GLY A 16 -5.88 19.37 -6.15
C GLY A 16 -5.32 19.10 -4.74
N ILE A 17 -5.35 20.11 -3.88
CA ILE A 17 -4.78 20.08 -2.52
C ILE A 17 -5.40 18.98 -1.64
N PRO A 18 -6.73 18.80 -1.56
CA PRO A 18 -7.28 17.76 -0.69
C PRO A 18 -6.88 16.35 -1.13
N LEU A 19 -6.70 16.10 -2.43
CA LEU A 19 -6.32 14.78 -2.95
C LEU A 19 -4.86 14.41 -2.64
N LEU A 20 -3.95 15.40 -2.58
CA LEU A 20 -2.57 15.19 -2.12
C LEU A 20 -2.49 14.86 -0.63
N LEU A 21 -3.45 15.31 0.19
CA LEU A 21 -3.52 14.96 1.61
C LEU A 21 -4.07 13.54 1.87
N LEU A 22 -4.74 12.90 0.91
CA LEU A 22 -5.35 11.57 1.10
C LEU A 22 -4.34 10.41 1.21
N GLY A 23 -3.05 10.71 1.25
CA GLY A 23 -2.00 9.74 1.55
C GLY A 23 -1.23 9.36 0.31
N ALA A 24 -0.03 9.92 0.19
CA ALA A 24 0.95 9.41 -0.75
C ALA A 24 1.15 7.92 -0.47
N PRO A 25 1.18 7.07 -1.52
CA PRO A 25 1.42 5.65 -1.33
C PRO A 25 2.83 5.47 -0.76
N GLU A 26 2.88 5.06 0.50
CA GLU A 26 4.14 4.94 1.21
C GLU A 26 4.80 3.60 0.93
N THR A 27 5.92 3.68 0.23
CA THR A 27 6.78 2.55 -0.10
C THR A 27 7.35 1.92 1.17
N GLY A 28 7.51 0.60 1.17
CA GLY A 28 8.19 -0.11 2.26
C GLY A 28 7.36 -0.33 3.52
N ARG A 29 6.09 0.11 3.58
CA ARG A 29 5.22 -0.18 4.73
C ARG A 29 4.83 -1.67 4.77
N PRO A 30 4.90 -2.34 5.93
CA PRO A 30 4.49 -3.72 6.06
C PRO A 30 2.98 -3.86 5.89
N VAL A 31 2.57 -4.84 5.09
CA VAL A 31 1.17 -5.21 4.88
C VAL A 31 0.97 -6.69 5.21
N LEU A 32 -0.17 -7.00 5.82
CA LEU A 32 -0.64 -8.36 5.98
C LEU A 32 -1.36 -8.75 4.70
N VAL A 33 -0.85 -9.80 4.07
CA VAL A 33 -1.40 -10.46 2.89
C VAL A 33 -2.26 -11.62 3.36
N VAL A 34 -3.50 -11.65 2.92
CA VAL A 34 -4.47 -12.71 3.23
C VAL A 34 -4.91 -13.35 1.93
N ALA A 35 -4.57 -14.63 1.76
CA ALA A 35 -5.01 -15.45 0.65
C ALA A 35 -6.36 -16.14 0.97
N PRO A 36 -7.00 -16.83 0.02
CA PRO A 36 -8.14 -17.69 0.34
C PRO A 36 -7.79 -18.70 1.46
N PRO A 37 -8.72 -19.01 2.38
CA PRO A 37 -8.48 -20.01 3.41
C PRO A 37 -8.15 -21.37 2.79
N GLY A 38 -7.20 -22.09 3.38
CA GLY A 38 -6.70 -23.36 2.84
C GLY A 38 -5.68 -23.21 1.70
N THR A 39 -5.31 -21.98 1.31
CA THR A 39 -4.21 -21.75 0.38
C THR A 39 -2.92 -22.35 0.93
N ALA A 40 -2.22 -23.12 0.09
CA ALA A 40 -0.93 -23.70 0.45
C ALA A 40 0.12 -22.60 0.68
N PRO A 41 1.04 -22.75 1.66
CA PRO A 41 2.07 -21.74 1.93
C PRO A 41 2.92 -21.36 0.71
N ALA A 42 3.26 -22.34 -0.14
CA ALA A 42 4.00 -22.09 -1.38
C ALA A 42 3.27 -21.14 -2.33
N ARG A 43 1.93 -21.22 -2.40
CA ARG A 43 1.13 -20.30 -3.23
C ARG A 43 1.03 -18.92 -2.61
N LEU A 44 1.00 -18.81 -1.28
CA LEU A 44 1.08 -17.52 -0.60
C LEU A 44 2.43 -16.82 -0.88
N LEU A 45 3.53 -17.56 -0.86
CA LEU A 45 4.86 -17.04 -1.23
C LEU A 45 4.90 -16.60 -2.71
N ASP A 46 4.30 -17.38 -3.61
CA ASP A 46 4.18 -17.03 -5.02
C ASP A 46 3.36 -15.74 -5.24
N ILE A 47 2.26 -15.54 -4.50
CA ILE A 47 1.48 -14.28 -4.53
C ILE A 47 2.37 -13.09 -4.15
N VAL A 48 3.16 -13.22 -3.07
CA VAL A 48 4.08 -12.16 -2.61
C VAL A 48 5.19 -11.92 -3.63
N GLY A 49 5.76 -12.99 -4.20
CA GLY A 49 6.82 -12.91 -5.21
C GLY A 49 6.36 -12.26 -6.51
N ARG A 50 5.17 -12.62 -7.02
CA ARG A 50 4.58 -12.00 -8.22
C ARG A 50 4.24 -10.51 -8.03
N ALA A 51 4.13 -10.07 -6.79
CA ALA A 51 3.94 -8.66 -6.44
C ALA A 51 5.26 -7.92 -6.14
N ASP A 52 6.42 -8.52 -6.45
CA ASP A 52 7.76 -7.99 -6.13
C ASP A 52 7.93 -7.67 -4.62
N GLY A 53 7.37 -8.54 -3.78
CA GLY A 53 7.39 -8.42 -2.32
C GLY A 53 8.39 -9.35 -1.66
N ARG A 54 8.71 -9.04 -0.39
CA ARG A 54 9.52 -9.88 0.50
C ARG A 54 8.71 -10.20 1.75
N VAL A 55 8.70 -11.46 2.17
CA VAL A 55 8.07 -11.87 3.43
C VAL A 55 8.94 -11.44 4.60
N VAL A 56 8.33 -10.75 5.56
CA VAL A 56 9.01 -10.31 6.79
C VAL A 56 8.69 -11.26 7.95
N ARG A 57 7.46 -11.79 7.96
CA ARG A 57 6.96 -12.66 9.04
C ARG A 57 5.79 -13.49 8.53
N GLY A 58 5.79 -14.79 8.77
CA GLY A 58 4.60 -15.63 8.59
C GLY A 58 3.53 -15.29 9.64
N ALA A 59 2.26 -15.29 9.26
CA ALA A 59 1.19 -15.09 10.23
C ALA A 59 0.73 -16.43 10.84
N GLY A 60 -0.17 -16.37 11.84
CA GLY A 60 -0.60 -17.54 12.60
C GLY A 60 -1.32 -18.64 11.78
N SER A 61 -1.69 -18.36 10.53
CA SER A 61 -2.27 -19.35 9.61
C SER A 61 -1.46 -19.42 8.31
N GLY A 62 -1.34 -20.61 7.72
CA GLY A 62 -0.52 -20.86 6.52
C GLY A 62 -0.96 -20.14 5.24
N TRP A 63 -2.08 -19.42 5.29
CA TRP A 63 -2.65 -18.62 4.21
C TRP A 63 -2.58 -17.10 4.48
N MET A 64 -1.81 -16.69 5.48
CA MET A 64 -1.59 -15.29 5.85
C MET A 64 -0.09 -15.02 6.09
N THR A 65 0.40 -13.86 5.64
CA THR A 65 1.79 -13.46 5.86
C THR A 65 1.95 -11.94 5.85
N VAL A 66 2.92 -11.43 6.60
CA VAL A 66 3.34 -10.03 6.50
C VAL A 66 4.43 -9.90 5.45
N ALA A 67 4.25 -8.98 4.52
CA ALA A 67 5.19 -8.69 3.45
C ALA A 67 5.44 -7.18 3.31
N VAL A 68 6.59 -6.84 2.71
CA VAL A 68 6.99 -5.48 2.36
C VAL A 68 7.42 -5.46 0.90
N SER A 69 7.34 -4.29 0.28
CA SER A 69 7.90 -4.03 -1.05
C SER A 69 8.28 -2.56 -1.17
N GLU A 70 9.25 -2.24 -2.03
CA GLU A 70 9.59 -0.85 -2.37
C GLU A 70 8.57 -0.24 -3.36
N HIS A 71 7.60 -1.02 -3.86
CA HIS A 71 6.56 -0.55 -4.76
C HIS A 71 5.44 0.18 -4.01
N ALA A 72 5.17 1.41 -4.42
CA ALA A 72 4.10 2.25 -3.89
C ALA A 72 2.70 1.62 -4.10
N ASP A 73 2.54 0.88 -5.20
CA ASP A 73 1.32 0.19 -5.60
C ASP A 73 1.23 -1.26 -5.08
N PHE A 74 2.08 -1.65 -4.13
CA PHE A 74 2.18 -3.03 -3.64
C PHE A 74 0.85 -3.68 -3.23
N PRO A 75 -0.09 -3.00 -2.52
CA PRO A 75 -1.39 -3.60 -2.21
C PRO A 75 -2.22 -3.94 -3.44
N ARG A 76 -2.11 -3.15 -4.52
CA ARG A 76 -2.78 -3.43 -5.80
C ARG A 76 -2.17 -4.66 -6.45
N ARG A 77 -0.84 -4.72 -6.54
CA ARG A 77 -0.12 -5.88 -7.11
C ARG A 77 -0.42 -7.18 -6.38
N LEU A 78 -0.49 -7.16 -5.06
CA LEU A 78 -0.86 -8.32 -4.25
C LEU A 78 -2.27 -8.83 -4.59
N ARG A 79 -3.24 -7.92 -4.74
CA ARG A 79 -4.61 -8.29 -5.15
C ARG A 79 -4.62 -8.88 -6.56
N GLU A 80 -3.90 -8.29 -7.50
CA GLU A 80 -3.76 -8.80 -8.87
C GLU A 80 -3.05 -10.17 -8.90
N ALA A 81 -2.13 -10.42 -7.97
CA ALA A 81 -1.46 -11.70 -7.82
C ALA A 81 -2.35 -12.79 -7.17
N GLY A 82 -3.47 -12.42 -6.55
CA GLY A 82 -4.45 -13.34 -5.97
C GLY A 82 -4.65 -13.24 -4.46
N ALA A 83 -4.14 -12.19 -3.81
CA ALA A 83 -4.53 -11.88 -2.44
C ALA A 83 -6.00 -11.46 -2.39
N TRP A 84 -6.75 -12.00 -1.43
CA TRP A 84 -8.13 -11.55 -1.17
C TRP A 84 -8.14 -10.22 -0.43
N PHE A 85 -7.32 -10.11 0.63
CA PHE A 85 -7.22 -8.90 1.42
C PHE A 85 -5.77 -8.51 1.63
N VAL A 86 -5.57 -7.20 1.64
CA VAL A 86 -4.30 -6.57 1.99
C VAL A 86 -4.62 -5.50 3.02
N VAL A 87 -4.12 -5.68 4.23
CA VAL A 87 -4.34 -4.74 5.34
C VAL A 87 -3.02 -4.19 5.83
N ASN A 88 -3.03 -2.93 6.26
CA ASN A 88 -1.84 -2.31 6.81
C ASN A 88 -1.43 -3.05 8.10
N ALA A 89 -0.18 -3.52 8.16
CA ALA A 89 0.36 -4.26 9.29
C ALA A 89 1.28 -3.41 10.17
N SER A 90 1.34 -2.09 9.96
CA SER A 90 2.18 -1.17 10.75
C SER A 90 1.88 -1.22 12.25
N ASN A 91 0.66 -1.62 12.64
CA ASN A 91 0.28 -1.77 14.06
C ASN A 91 0.35 -3.22 14.57
N VAL A 92 0.49 -4.20 13.68
CA VAL A 92 0.41 -5.64 13.99
C VAL A 92 1.80 -6.28 14.03
N ALA A 93 2.73 -5.76 13.22
CA ALA A 93 4.14 -6.10 13.32
C ALA A 93 4.73 -5.31 14.49
N GLY A 94 4.99 -5.97 15.63
CA GLY A 94 5.59 -5.37 16.83
C GLY A 94 7.03 -4.85 16.68
N CYS A 95 7.35 -4.16 15.59
CA CYS A 95 8.53 -3.30 15.44
C CYS A 95 8.07 -1.98 14.79
N PRO A 96 8.40 -0.83 15.39
CA PRO A 96 7.99 0.47 14.87
C PRO A 96 8.58 0.65 13.48
N ALA A 97 7.83 1.34 12.62
CA ALA A 97 8.33 1.88 11.36
C ALA A 97 9.45 2.89 11.66
N THR A 98 10.65 2.41 11.92
CA THR A 98 11.84 3.22 12.09
C THR A 98 12.87 2.66 11.13
N ARG A 99 12.91 3.27 9.95
CA ARG A 99 14.05 3.17 9.04
C ARG A 99 15.11 4.17 9.55
N PRO A 100 16.38 3.78 9.74
CA PRO A 100 17.46 4.75 9.97
C PRO A 100 17.73 5.59 8.72
#